data_AF-A0A392MH31-F1
#
_entry.id   AF-A0A392MH31-F1
#
_cell.length_a   1.000
_cell.length_b   1.000
_cell.length_c   1.000
_cell.angle_alpha   90.00
_cell.angle_beta   90.00
_cell.angle_gamma   90.00
#
_symmetry.space_group_name_H-M   'P 1'
#
loop_
_entity.id
_entity.type
_entity.pdbx_description
1 polymer ?
#
loop_
_entity_poly.entity_id
_entity_poly.type
_entity_poly.pdbx_seq_one_letter_code
_entity_poly.pdbx_strand_id
1 'polypeptide(L)'
;GALPPRVYVGHSIYKGKAALTITPRPPEFAPLDYKVMSDCGYSGCYSSVGAYKITRDGYVLLQFAPSLGPRQYDWNSKQVFSLSVAEMGSVISLGGRETCEFFHDPFMGKSDEGKVRKVLKVEPFPDGSGFFFNLSNSLSS
;
A
#
# COMPACT_ATOMS: atom_id res chain seq x y z
N GLY A 1 0.01 26.23 18.16
CA GLY A 1 1.22 25.40 18.07
C GLY A 1 1.41 24.97 16.62
N ALA A 2 2.65 24.76 16.18
CA ALA A 2 2.92 24.24 14.84
C ALA A 2 2.47 22.78 14.71
N LEU A 3 1.95 22.40 13.55
CA LEU A 3 1.62 21.00 13.27
C LEU A 3 2.91 20.17 13.20
N PRO A 4 2.86 18.87 13.58
CA PRO A 4 4.03 18.00 13.45
C PRO A 4 4.47 17.89 11.98
N PRO A 5 5.78 17.78 11.71
CA PRO A 5 6.30 17.69 10.35
C PRO A 5 5.92 16.37 9.69
N ARG A 6 5.71 16.40 8.37
CA ARG A 6 5.56 15.18 7.56
C ARG A 6 6.94 14.65 7.19
N VAL A 7 7.18 13.38 7.48
CA VAL A 7 8.42 12.67 7.13
C VAL A 7 8.10 11.60 6.08
N TYR A 8 8.90 11.56 5.01
CA TYR A 8 8.76 10.58 3.92
C TYR A 8 9.91 9.57 4.02
N VAL A 9 9.56 8.28 4.09
CA VAL A 9 10.53 7.19 4.21
C VAL A 9 10.23 6.13 3.17
N GLY A 10 11.24 5.77 2.37
CA GLY A 10 11.16 4.71 1.37
C GLY A 10 12.37 3.81 1.45
N HIS A 11 12.15 2.50 1.57
CA HIS A 11 13.22 1.51 1.48
C HIS A 11 13.39 1.09 0.01
N SER A 12 14.61 1.23 -0.53
CA SER A 12 14.86 0.99 -1.95
C SER A 12 15.86 -0.14 -2.18
N ILE A 13 15.53 -1.03 -3.12
CA ILE A 13 16.37 -2.13 -3.59
C ILE A 13 16.76 -1.83 -5.04
N TYR A 14 18.06 -1.73 -5.30
CA TYR A 14 18.61 -1.43 -6.62
C TYR A 14 19.29 -2.67 -7.22
N LYS A 15 18.86 -3.08 -8.42
CA LYS A 15 19.42 -4.22 -9.17
C LYS A 15 19.71 -3.81 -10.62
N GLY A 16 20.37 -4.70 -11.38
CA GLY A 16 20.92 -4.34 -12.70
C GLY A 16 19.88 -3.85 -13.72
N LYS A 17 18.67 -4.40 -13.70
CA LYS A 17 17.61 -4.07 -14.68
C LYS A 17 16.45 -3.25 -14.13
N ALA A 18 16.33 -3.13 -12.81
CA ALA A 18 15.23 -2.40 -12.17
C ALA A 18 15.57 -1.98 -10.75
N ALA A 19 14.81 -1.02 -10.25
CA ALA A 19 14.75 -0.63 -8.84
C ALA A 19 13.33 -0.83 -8.30
N LEU A 20 13.25 -1.15 -7.00
CA LEU A 20 12.00 -1.23 -6.24
C LEU A 20 12.10 -0.31 -5.03
N THR A 21 11.14 0.60 -4.85
CA THR A 21 10.97 1.38 -3.62
C THR A 21 9.69 0.97 -2.90
N ILE A 22 9.80 0.76 -1.59
CA ILE A 22 8.73 0.32 -0.68
C ILE A 22 8.45 1.45 0.30
N THR A 23 7.24 1.99 0.29
CA THR A 23 6.85 3.15 1.12
C THR A 23 5.58 2.85 1.93
N PRO A 24 5.58 2.98 3.27
CA PRO A 24 4.36 2.84 4.06
C PRO A 24 3.41 4.03 3.85
N ARG A 25 2.10 3.75 3.89
CA ARG A 25 1.04 4.75 3.79
C ARG A 25 0.16 4.64 5.04
N PRO A 26 -0.01 5.74 5.81
CA PRO A 26 -0.74 5.69 7.07
C PRO A 26 -2.24 5.44 6.84
N PRO A 27 -2.94 4.87 7.82
CA PRO A 27 -4.40 4.77 7.81
C PRO A 27 -5.07 6.15 7.87
N GLU A 28 -6.36 6.18 7.51
CA GLU A 28 -7.21 7.37 7.62
C GLU A 28 -8.15 7.25 8.83
N PHE A 29 -8.44 8.39 9.45
CA PHE A 29 -9.29 8.49 10.63
C PHE A 29 -10.36 9.56 10.43
N ALA A 30 -11.54 9.35 11.03
CA ALA A 30 -12.59 10.35 11.15
C ALA A 30 -12.98 10.54 12.62
N PRO A 31 -13.34 11.77 13.05
CA PRO A 31 -13.83 12.02 14.40
C PRO A 31 -15.13 11.26 14.65
N LEU A 32 -15.31 10.79 15.89
CA LEU A 32 -16.56 10.21 16.36
C LEU A 32 -17.41 11.29 17.02
N ASP A 33 -18.55 11.62 16.41
CA ASP A 33 -19.52 12.52 17.01
C ASP A 33 -20.41 11.75 18.00
N TYR A 34 -19.89 11.48 19.20
CA TYR A 34 -20.73 10.99 20.30
C TYR A 34 -20.87 12.05 21.38
N LYS A 35 -22.14 12.36 21.66
CA LYS A 35 -22.54 13.21 22.77
C LYS A 35 -22.65 12.32 24.00
N VAL A 36 -21.73 12.43 24.94
CA VAL A 36 -21.87 11.77 26.24
C VAL A 36 -22.69 12.68 27.14
N MET A 37 -23.75 12.14 27.76
CA MET A 37 -24.51 12.86 28.77
C MET A 37 -23.56 13.16 29.92
N SER A 38 -23.27 14.44 30.17
CA SER A 38 -22.37 14.77 31.28
C SER A 38 -23.07 14.45 32.60
N ASP A 39 -22.28 14.15 33.64
CA ASP A 39 -22.77 13.87 35.00
C ASP A 39 -23.55 15.05 35.64
N CYS A 40 -23.71 16.18 34.94
CA CYS A 40 -24.42 17.37 35.42
C CYS A 40 -25.95 17.15 35.59
N GLY A 41 -26.52 16.04 35.09
CA GLY A 41 -27.95 15.72 35.23
C GLY A 41 -28.93 16.67 34.51
N TYR A 42 -28.45 17.78 33.94
CA TYR A 42 -29.25 18.73 33.16
C TYR A 42 -29.34 18.31 31.69
N SER A 43 -30.57 18.30 31.18
CA SER A 43 -30.86 18.25 29.74
C SER A 43 -30.14 19.41 29.05
N GLY A 44 -29.11 19.12 28.24
CA GLY A 44 -28.32 20.12 27.51
C GLY A 44 -26.82 20.12 27.79
N CYS A 45 -26.34 19.47 28.86
CA CYS A 45 -24.89 19.30 29.07
C CYS A 45 -24.41 18.00 28.37
N TYR A 46 -23.95 18.10 27.13
CA TYR A 46 -23.24 17.01 26.48
C TYR A 46 -21.75 17.28 26.48
N SER A 47 -20.94 16.30 26.92
CA SER A 47 -19.50 16.31 26.68
C SER A 47 -19.25 15.62 25.34
N SER A 48 -18.67 16.36 24.39
CA SER A 48 -18.13 15.77 23.16
C SER A 48 -16.84 15.04 23.53
N VAL A 49 -16.80 13.72 23.39
CA VAL A 49 -15.55 13.02 23.60
C VAL A 49 -14.83 12.92 22.25
N GLY A 50 -13.64 13.50 22.18
CA GLY A 50 -12.83 13.60 20.97
C GLY A 50 -12.14 12.29 20.56
N ALA A 51 -12.89 11.19 20.44
CA ALA A 51 -12.35 9.94 19.90
C ALA A 51 -12.38 9.95 18.37
N TYR A 52 -11.55 9.09 17.77
CA TYR A 52 -11.45 8.91 16.32
C TYR A 52 -11.64 7.44 15.97
N LYS A 53 -12.27 7.18 14.83
CA LYS A 53 -12.43 5.86 14.24
C LYS A 53 -11.57 5.73 12.98
N ILE A 54 -10.93 4.58 12.80
CA ILE A 54 -10.27 4.23 11.54
C ILE A 54 -11.33 4.09 10.44
N THR A 55 -11.20 4.87 9.37
CA THR A 55 -12.09 4.80 8.19
C THR A 55 -11.48 4.05 7.03
N ARG A 56 -10.14 3.98 6.98
CA ARG A 56 -9.40 3.22 5.97
C ARG A 56 -8.09 2.71 6.56
N ASP A 57 -7.79 1.44 6.31
CA ASP A 57 -6.52 0.86 6.70
C ASP A 57 -5.35 1.49 5.94
N GLY A 58 -4.18 1.45 6.57
CA GLY A 58 -2.93 1.76 5.89
C GLY A 58 -2.58 0.69 4.86
N TYR A 59 -1.59 0.98 4.03
CA TYR A 59 -1.10 0.06 3.01
C TYR A 59 0.38 0.32 2.73
N VAL A 60 1.02 -0.58 2.00
CA VAL A 60 2.39 -0.37 1.49
C VAL A 60 2.34 -0.11 0.00
N LEU A 61 3.01 0.94 -0.46
CA LEU A 61 3.14 1.27 -1.87
C LEU A 61 4.48 0.74 -2.41
N LEU A 62 4.39 -0.11 -3.41
CA LEU A 62 5.52 -0.59 -4.21
C LEU A 62 5.65 0.25 -5.48
N GLN A 63 6.87 0.70 -5.78
CA GLN A 63 7.18 1.45 -6.99
C GLN A 63 8.36 0.78 -7.72
N PHE A 64 8.10 0.30 -8.93
CA PHE A 64 9.09 -0.36 -9.79
C PHE A 64 9.55 0.60 -10.88
N ALA A 65 10.85 0.78 -11.04
CA ALA A 65 11.43 1.62 -12.10
C ALA A 65 12.43 0.81 -12.95
N PRO A 66 12.34 0.88 -14.29
CA PRO A 66 13.31 0.22 -15.17
C PRO A 66 14.67 0.94 -15.14
N SER A 67 15.74 0.18 -15.41
CA SER A 67 17.09 0.72 -15.53
C SER A 67 17.27 1.52 -16.83
N LEU A 68 17.92 2.69 -16.73
CA LEU A 68 18.41 3.48 -17.88
C LEU A 68 19.89 3.20 -18.19
N GLY A 69 20.57 2.48 -17.29
CA GLY A 69 22.00 2.27 -17.35
C GLY A 69 22.57 1.92 -15.97
N PRO A 70 23.90 1.79 -15.83
CA PRO A 70 24.51 1.43 -14.56
C PRO A 70 24.10 2.39 -13.42
N ARG A 71 23.35 1.87 -12.46
CA ARG A 71 22.86 2.59 -11.26
C ARG A 71 21.96 3.81 -11.55
N GLN A 72 21.34 3.86 -12.73
CA GLN A 72 20.37 4.88 -13.10
C GLN A 72 19.03 4.24 -13.46
N TYR A 73 17.93 4.84 -13.01
CA TYR A 73 16.58 4.27 -13.14
C TYR A 73 15.56 5.33 -13.54
N ASP A 74 14.66 4.98 -14.45
CA ASP A 74 13.63 5.89 -14.95
C ASP A 74 12.38 5.88 -14.04
N TRP A 75 12.34 6.81 -13.09
CA TRP A 75 11.19 6.99 -12.20
C TRP A 75 9.99 7.68 -12.84
N ASN A 76 10.13 8.22 -14.05
CA ASN A 76 9.00 8.76 -14.82
C ASN A 76 8.19 7.64 -15.45
N SER A 77 8.85 6.56 -15.88
CA SER A 77 8.22 5.34 -16.41
C SER A 77 7.92 4.30 -15.34
N LYS A 78 7.80 4.70 -14.06
CA LYS A 78 7.57 3.77 -12.96
C LYS A 78 6.18 3.12 -13.03
N GLN A 79 6.11 1.88 -12.57
CA GLN A 79 4.85 1.19 -12.30
C GLN A 79 4.62 1.07 -10.80
N VAL A 80 3.35 1.05 -10.38
CA VAL A 80 2.98 1.04 -8.96
C VAL A 80 1.97 -0.04 -8.63
N PHE A 81 2.14 -0.63 -7.46
CA PHE A 81 1.24 -1.65 -6.88
C PHE A 81 1.11 -1.40 -5.38
N SER A 82 -0.10 -1.43 -4.83
CA SER A 82 -0.32 -1.29 -3.38
C SER A 82 -0.54 -2.67 -2.76
N LEU A 83 0.09 -2.95 -1.63
CA LEU A 83 -0.22 -4.10 -0.80
C LEU A 83 -1.12 -3.68 0.35
N SER A 84 -2.33 -4.22 0.40
CA SER A 84 -3.22 -4.14 1.55
C SER A 84 -2.64 -4.90 2.75
N VAL A 85 -3.24 -4.73 3.94
CA VAL A 85 -2.83 -5.44 5.16
C VAL A 85 -2.88 -6.96 4.97
N ALA A 86 -3.90 -7.48 4.30
CA ALA A 86 -4.03 -8.92 4.03
C ALA A 86 -2.94 -9.42 3.07
N GLU A 87 -2.68 -8.70 1.99
CA GLU A 87 -1.65 -9.09 1.00
C GLU A 87 -0.24 -9.00 1.59
N MET A 88 0.03 -7.98 2.43
CA MET A 88 1.25 -7.93 3.22
C MET A 88 1.38 -9.17 4.11
N GLY A 89 0.29 -9.57 4.76
CA GLY A 89 0.19 -10.81 5.54
C GLY A 89 0.64 -12.03 4.74
N SER A 90 0.15 -12.18 3.51
CA SER A 90 0.55 -13.26 2.61
C SER A 90 2.05 -13.23 2.29
N VAL A 91 2.62 -12.05 2.00
CA VAL A 91 4.06 -11.91 1.69
C VAL A 91 4.93 -12.26 2.90
N ILE A 92 4.60 -11.79 4.10
CA ILE A 92 5.41 -12.05 5.31
C ILE A 92 5.32 -13.50 5.78
N SER A 93 4.23 -14.21 5.44
CA SER A 93 4.04 -15.60 5.81
C SER A 93 4.58 -16.59 4.78
N LEU A 94 5.15 -16.14 3.67
CA LEU A 94 5.67 -17.02 2.61
C LEU A 94 6.76 -17.95 3.15
N GLY A 95 6.56 -19.26 2.95
CA GLY A 95 7.61 -20.25 3.10
C GLY A 95 8.71 -20.07 2.05
N GLY A 96 9.93 -20.56 2.32
CA GLY A 96 11.11 -20.34 1.46
C GLY A 96 11.06 -20.90 0.03
N ARG A 97 9.99 -21.62 -0.34
CA ARG A 97 9.73 -22.13 -1.70
C ARG A 97 8.32 -21.83 -2.20
N GLU A 98 7.54 -21.09 -1.42
CA GLU A 98 6.17 -20.75 -1.77
C GLU A 98 6.12 -19.56 -2.71
N THR A 99 5.02 -19.43 -3.42
CA THR A 99 4.75 -18.32 -4.33
C THR A 99 3.43 -17.69 -3.92
N CYS A 100 3.30 -16.37 -4.07
CA CYS A 100 1.99 -15.70 -4.02
C CYS A 100 1.81 -14.77 -5.22
N GLU A 101 0.55 -14.58 -5.61
CA GLU A 101 0.15 -13.74 -6.74
C GLU A 101 -1.04 -12.88 -6.35
N PHE A 102 -0.98 -11.59 -6.71
CA PHE A 102 -2.00 -10.60 -6.39
C PHE A 102 -2.51 -9.94 -7.67
N PHE A 103 -3.82 -9.73 -7.75
CA PHE A 103 -4.48 -9.16 -8.92
C PHE A 103 -5.24 -7.90 -8.54
N HIS A 104 -4.86 -6.77 -9.12
CA HIS A 104 -5.54 -5.49 -8.93
C HIS A 104 -6.15 -5.02 -10.24
N ASP A 105 -7.44 -4.70 -10.20
CA ASP A 105 -8.09 -3.85 -11.18
C ASP A 105 -8.30 -2.47 -10.56
N PRO A 106 -7.53 -1.44 -10.96
CA PRO A 106 -7.65 -0.09 -10.41
C PRO A 106 -9.02 0.58 -10.62
N PHE A 107 -9.82 0.04 -11.55
CA PHE A 107 -11.12 0.54 -11.94
C PHE A 107 -12.27 -0.39 -11.55
N MET A 108 -12.03 -1.40 -10.72
CA MET A 108 -13.08 -2.28 -10.19
C MET A 108 -14.21 -1.45 -9.55
N GLY A 109 -15.46 -1.71 -9.96
CA GLY A 109 -16.65 -0.94 -9.55
C GLY A 109 -16.80 0.43 -10.23
N LYS A 110 -16.03 0.73 -11.28
CA LYS A 110 -16.09 1.97 -12.07
C LYS A 110 -16.32 1.67 -13.56
N SER A 111 -16.50 2.72 -14.36
CA SER A 111 -16.80 2.62 -15.80
C SER A 111 -15.75 1.89 -16.65
N ASP A 112 -14.51 1.83 -16.17
CA ASP A 112 -13.37 1.21 -16.86
C ASP A 112 -12.93 -0.12 -16.23
N GLU A 113 -13.80 -0.73 -15.41
CA GLU A 113 -13.58 -2.07 -14.87
C GLU A 113 -13.24 -3.08 -15.99
N GLY A 114 -12.32 -3.98 -15.68
CA GLY A 114 -11.76 -5.00 -16.57
C GLY A 114 -10.64 -4.50 -17.47
N LYS A 115 -10.59 -3.20 -17.80
CA LYS A 115 -9.69 -2.66 -18.83
C LYS A 115 -8.22 -2.68 -18.46
N VAL A 116 -7.91 -2.51 -17.18
CA VAL A 116 -6.53 -2.52 -16.66
C VAL A 116 -6.42 -3.55 -15.57
N ARG A 117 -5.49 -4.47 -15.73
CA ARG A 117 -5.16 -5.46 -14.72
C ARG A 117 -3.68 -5.39 -14.40
N LYS A 118 -3.38 -5.28 -13.11
CA LYS A 118 -2.03 -5.38 -12.56
C LYS A 118 -1.90 -6.71 -11.85
N VAL A 119 -0.79 -7.39 -12.10
CA VAL A 119 -0.48 -8.66 -11.49
C VAL A 119 0.89 -8.56 -10.84
N LEU A 120 0.94 -8.74 -9.52
CA LEU A 120 2.18 -8.85 -8.77
C LEU A 120 2.41 -10.31 -8.39
N LYS A 121 3.52 -10.88 -8.85
CA LYS A 121 3.99 -12.21 -8.46
C LYS A 121 5.21 -12.10 -7.56
N VAL A 122 5.23 -12.89 -6.49
CA VAL A 122 6.38 -13.06 -5.60
C VAL A 122 6.76 -14.54 -5.64
N GLU A 123 7.92 -14.84 -6.20
CA GLU A 123 8.35 -16.21 -6.54
C GLU A 123 9.78 -16.47 -6.06
N PRO A 124 10.11 -17.68 -5.56
CA PRO A 124 11.47 -17.98 -5.12
C PRO A 124 12.44 -18.01 -6.30
N PHE A 125 13.70 -17.70 -6.03
CA PHE A 125 14.78 -17.88 -7.00
C PHE A 125 14.94 -19.37 -7.33
N PRO A 126 15.35 -19.73 -8.57
CA PRO A 126 15.64 -21.13 -8.92
C PRO A 126 16.66 -21.81 -8.00
N ASP A 127 17.60 -21.04 -7.44
CA ASP A 127 18.62 -21.52 -6.50
C ASP A 127 18.17 -21.49 -5.03
N GLY A 128 16.96 -20.99 -4.75
CA GLY A 128 16.39 -20.88 -3.41
C GLY A 128 17.01 -19.81 -2.52
N SER A 129 17.85 -18.91 -3.06
CA SER A 129 18.58 -17.91 -2.24
C SER A 129 17.77 -16.63 -1.93
N GLY A 130 16.56 -16.50 -2.46
CA GLY A 130 15.71 -15.33 -2.28
C GLY A 130 14.44 -15.37 -3.13
N PHE A 131 13.86 -14.19 -3.40
CA PHE A 131 12.60 -14.05 -4.14
C PHE A 131 12.67 -12.96 -5.21
N PHE A 132 12.00 -13.19 -6.34
CA PHE A 132 11.69 -12.19 -7.35
C PHE A 132 10.33 -11.55 -7.07
N PHE A 133 10.27 -10.24 -7.30
CA PHE A 133 9.01 -9.50 -7.38
C PHE A 133 8.81 -9.10 -8.84
N ASN A 134 7.73 -9.58 -9.46
CA ASN A 134 7.41 -9.30 -10.85
C ASN A 134 6.06 -8.59 -10.93
N LEU A 135 6.07 -7.36 -11.45
CA LEU A 135 4.87 -6.58 -11.72
C LEU A 135 4.61 -6.59 -13.24
N SER A 136 3.45 -7.08 -13.64
CA SER A 136 2.96 -6.98 -15.01
C SER A 136 1.66 -6.20 -15.07
N ASN A 137 1.54 -5.37 -16.12
CA ASN A 137 0.32 -4.65 -16.43
C ASN A 137 -0.20 -5.19 -17.76
N SER A 138 -1.43 -5.69 -17.79
CA SER A 138 -2.13 -6.06 -19.02
C SER A 138 -3.28 -5.10 -19.26
N LEU A 139 -3.41 -4.65 -20.50
CA LEU A 139 -4.64 -4.06 -21.01
C LEU A 139 -5.54 -5.22 -21.48
N SER A 140 -6.79 -5.28 -21.05
CA SER A 140 -7.74 -6.18 -21.70
C SER A 140 -8.13 -5.56 -23.04
N SER A 141 -7.89 -6.27 -24.14
CA SER A 141 -8.36 -5.92 -25.49
C SER A 141 -9.88 -5.98 -25.57
#